data_AF-A0A926V8N0-F1
#
_entry.id   AF-A0A926V8N0-F1
#
_cell.length_a   1.000
_cell.length_b   1.000
_cell.length_c   1.000
_cell.angle_alpha   90.00
_cell.angle_beta   90.00
_cell.angle_gamma   90.00
#
_symmetry.space_group_name_H-M   'P 1'
#
loop_
_entity.id
_entity.type
_entity.pdbx_description
1 polymer ?
#
loop_
_entity_poly.entity_id
_entity_poly.type
_entity_poly.pdbx_seq_one_letter_code
_entity_poly.pdbx_strand_id
1 'polypeptide(L)'
;MTSTSTATDPILRQGDSGAAVIKLQQLLNAKGINIAVDGDFGNATRTAVVQFQKQSGIATDGIVGPQTWQALRRDDNAPIQLTDAAIYYEPSKYFYQKEAFEWLQSQISRSDLEEFARRWRNLR
;
A
#
# COMPACT_ATOMS: atom_id res chain seq x y z
N MET A 1 -16.79 -10.16 -22.34
CA MET A 1 -15.57 -9.48 -22.85
C MET A 1 -15.14 -8.47 -21.80
N THR A 2 -14.19 -8.84 -20.94
CA THR A 2 -13.58 -7.92 -19.96
C THR A 2 -12.07 -8.04 -20.10
N SER A 3 -11.47 -7.10 -20.80
CA SER A 3 -10.04 -7.03 -21.05
C SER A 3 -9.32 -6.61 -19.77
N THR A 4 -8.81 -7.57 -19.00
CA THR A 4 -7.83 -7.33 -17.94
C THR A 4 -6.47 -7.02 -18.58
N SER A 5 -6.21 -5.75 -18.89
CA SER A 5 -4.85 -5.30 -19.19
C SER A 5 -4.08 -5.22 -17.88
N THR A 6 -3.29 -6.24 -17.56
CA THR A 6 -2.23 -6.20 -16.55
C THR A 6 -1.08 -5.35 -17.07
N ALA A 7 -1.26 -4.03 -17.10
CA ALA A 7 -0.13 -3.11 -17.24
C ALA A 7 0.58 -3.09 -15.88
N THR A 8 1.69 -3.83 -15.77
CA THR A 8 2.61 -3.71 -14.62
C THR A 8 3.04 -2.25 -14.51
N ASP A 9 2.77 -1.61 -13.38
CA ASP A 9 3.13 -0.21 -13.23
C ASP A 9 4.64 0.01 -13.35
N PRO A 10 5.07 1.10 -13.99
CA PRO A 10 6.48 1.38 -14.17
C PRO A 10 7.14 1.70 -12.83
N ILE A 11 8.43 1.41 -12.70
CA ILE A 11 9.25 1.96 -11.63
C ILE A 11 9.51 3.43 -11.98
N LEU A 12 9.07 4.35 -11.11
CA LEU A 12 9.31 5.79 -11.29
C LEU A 12 10.32 6.32 -10.29
N ARG A 13 11.16 7.26 -10.74
CA ARG A 13 12.18 7.96 -9.97
C ARG A 13 12.41 9.37 -10.50
N GLN A 14 13.18 10.14 -9.75
CA GLN A 14 13.52 11.52 -10.14
C GLN A 14 14.16 11.57 -11.53
N GLY A 15 13.64 12.47 -12.37
CA GLY A 15 14.03 12.63 -13.77
C GLY A 15 13.07 11.97 -14.78
N ASP A 16 12.19 11.06 -14.34
CA ASP A 16 11.15 10.50 -15.20
C ASP A 16 10.05 11.53 -15.49
N SER A 17 9.36 11.37 -16.62
CA SER A 17 8.22 12.21 -16.97
C SER A 17 7.13 11.46 -17.75
N GLY A 18 5.95 12.08 -17.87
CA GLY A 18 4.83 11.59 -18.68
C GLY A 18 3.64 11.07 -17.87
N ALA A 19 2.74 10.35 -18.55
CA ALA A 19 1.42 10.00 -18.00
C ALA A 19 1.46 9.19 -16.69
N ALA A 20 2.50 8.35 -16.50
CA ALA A 20 2.67 7.61 -15.26
C ALA A 20 3.01 8.53 -14.08
N VAL A 21 3.80 9.59 -14.31
CA VAL A 21 4.14 10.59 -13.29
C VAL A 21 2.92 11.46 -12.96
N ILE A 22 2.12 11.84 -13.97
CA ILE A 22 0.83 12.52 -13.74
C ILE A 22 -0.06 11.70 -12.80
N LYS A 23 -0.20 10.39 -13.08
CA LYS A 23 -0.98 9.47 -12.26
C LYS A 23 -0.43 9.37 -10.83
N LEU A 24 0.90 9.30 -10.67
CA LEU A 24 1.55 9.34 -9.36
C LEU A 24 1.20 10.61 -8.58
N GLN A 25 1.35 11.78 -9.21
CA GLN A 25 1.08 13.08 -8.58
C GLN A 25 -0.39 13.22 -8.17
N GLN A 26 -1.32 12.75 -9.00
CA GLN A 26 -2.75 12.70 -8.66
C GLN A 26 -3.03 11.82 -7.45
N LEU A 27 -2.42 10.64 -7.37
CA LEU A 27 -2.58 9.74 -6.23
C LEU A 27 -1.96 10.32 -4.95
N LEU A 28 -0.80 10.98 -5.03
CA LEU A 28 -0.20 11.68 -3.91
C LEU A 28 -1.13 12.81 -3.38
N ASN A 29 -1.75 13.56 -4.28
CA ASN A 29 -2.74 14.57 -3.91
C ASN A 29 -3.98 13.96 -3.25
N ALA A 30 -4.46 12.81 -3.74
CA ALA A 30 -5.56 12.07 -3.11
C ALA A 30 -5.21 11.58 -1.70
N LYS A 31 -3.91 11.35 -1.43
CA LYS A 31 -3.36 11.07 -0.09
C LYS A 31 -3.10 12.31 0.75
N GLY A 32 -3.54 13.49 0.30
CA GLY A 32 -3.40 14.75 1.01
C GLY A 32 -2.01 15.40 0.88
N ILE A 33 -1.12 14.86 0.05
CA ILE A 33 0.22 15.41 -0.20
C ILE A 33 0.14 16.30 -1.44
N ASN A 34 -0.39 17.51 -1.24
CA ASN A 34 -0.71 18.45 -2.32
C ASN A 34 0.55 18.95 -3.05
N ILE A 35 0.75 18.49 -4.29
CA ILE A 35 1.79 18.92 -5.23
C ILE A 35 1.20 19.27 -6.59
N ALA A 36 1.97 19.99 -7.42
CA ALA A 36 1.62 20.23 -8.80
C ALA A 36 1.53 18.91 -9.60
N VAL A 37 0.58 18.86 -10.54
CA VAL A 37 0.43 17.75 -11.48
C VAL A 37 0.89 18.24 -12.84
N ASP A 38 2.20 18.21 -13.07
CA ASP A 38 2.86 18.65 -14.30
C ASP A 38 3.38 17.49 -15.15
N GLY A 39 3.38 16.26 -14.61
CA GLY A 39 3.93 15.10 -15.26
C GLY A 39 5.44 14.99 -15.19
N ASP A 40 6.12 15.80 -14.38
CA ASP A 40 7.56 15.77 -14.19
C ASP A 40 7.92 15.24 -12.79
N PHE A 41 8.77 14.22 -12.74
CA PHE A 41 9.27 13.68 -11.48
C PHE A 41 10.46 14.52 -11.02
N GLY A 42 10.16 15.77 -10.64
CA GLY A 42 11.12 16.70 -10.06
C GLY A 42 11.34 16.49 -8.55
N ASN A 43 12.07 17.44 -7.94
CA ASN A 43 12.36 17.40 -6.51
C ASN A 43 11.11 17.42 -5.64
N ALA A 44 10.07 18.16 -6.04
CA ALA A 44 8.78 18.20 -5.33
C ALA A 44 8.10 16.83 -5.31
N THR A 45 8.02 16.16 -6.47
CA THR A 45 7.46 14.81 -6.59
C THR A 45 8.26 13.80 -5.75
N ARG A 46 9.60 13.86 -5.77
CA ARG A 46 10.44 12.99 -4.93
C ARG A 46 10.19 13.19 -3.43
N THR A 47 10.15 14.44 -2.98
CA THR A 47 9.86 14.75 -1.57
C THR A 47 8.48 14.23 -1.17
N ALA A 48 7.48 14.38 -2.03
CA ALA A 48 6.14 13.85 -1.80
C ALA A 48 6.11 12.32 -1.73
N VAL A 49 6.83 11.62 -2.61
CA VAL A 49 6.97 10.15 -2.57
C VAL A 49 7.62 9.71 -1.26
N VAL A 50 8.72 10.35 -0.86
CA VAL A 50 9.41 10.05 0.41
C VAL A 50 8.48 10.27 1.61
N GLN A 51 7.71 11.37 1.61
CA GLN A 51 6.73 11.65 2.65
C GLN A 51 5.65 10.56 2.69
N PHE A 52 5.09 10.19 1.54
CA PHE A 52 4.08 9.14 1.43
C PHE A 52 4.60 7.79 1.94
N GLN A 53 5.81 7.42 1.53
CA GLN A 53 6.45 6.16 1.94
C GLN A 53 6.63 6.09 3.46
N LYS A 54 7.03 7.20 4.10
CA LYS A 54 7.11 7.30 5.56
C LYS A 54 5.75 7.15 6.22
N GLN A 55 4.74 7.89 5.75
CA GLN A 55 3.37 7.83 6.27
C GLN A 55 2.76 6.43 6.12
N SER A 56 3.07 5.74 5.02
CA SER A 56 2.58 4.39 4.73
C SER A 56 3.39 3.27 5.39
N GLY A 57 4.48 3.61 6.10
CA GLY A 57 5.33 2.62 6.75
C GLY A 57 6.08 1.68 5.78
N ILE A 58 6.30 2.06 4.53
CA ILE A 58 7.02 1.23 3.56
C ILE A 58 8.48 1.69 3.41
N ALA A 59 9.26 1.03 2.53
CA ALA A 59 10.62 1.45 2.24
C ALA A 59 10.65 2.92 1.78
N THR A 60 11.53 3.73 2.38
CA THR A 60 11.62 5.18 2.12
C THR A 60 12.85 5.48 1.28
N ASP A 61 12.79 5.14 -0.01
CA ASP A 61 13.88 5.31 -0.97
C ASP A 61 13.63 6.43 -2.00
N GLY A 62 12.41 6.98 -2.02
CA GLY A 62 11.98 7.96 -3.03
C GLY A 62 11.73 7.36 -4.42
N ILE A 63 11.63 6.03 -4.52
CA ILE A 63 11.37 5.29 -5.75
C ILE A 63 9.96 4.69 -5.69
N VAL A 64 9.20 4.86 -6.76
CA VAL A 64 7.84 4.32 -6.86
C VAL A 64 7.89 2.96 -7.54
N GLY A 65 8.10 1.92 -6.73
CA GLY A 65 7.99 0.52 -7.13
C GLY A 65 6.60 -0.08 -6.86
N PRO A 66 6.43 -1.40 -7.09
CA PRO A 66 5.13 -2.09 -6.92
C PRO A 66 4.50 -1.88 -5.54
N GLN A 67 5.31 -1.91 -4.46
CA GLN A 67 4.84 -1.68 -3.10
C GLN A 67 4.27 -0.26 -2.91
N THR A 68 4.94 0.75 -3.46
CA THR A 68 4.48 2.15 -3.43
C THR A 68 3.20 2.33 -4.23
N TRP A 69 3.11 1.73 -5.43
CA TRP A 69 1.90 1.78 -6.25
C TRP A 69 0.70 1.14 -5.59
N GLN A 70 0.89 -0.02 -4.95
CA GLN A 70 -0.18 -0.69 -4.22
C GLN A 70 -0.64 0.15 -3.03
N ALA A 71 0.29 0.75 -2.27
CA ALA A 71 -0.05 1.62 -1.15
C ALA A 71 -0.80 2.88 -1.61
N LEU A 72 -0.40 3.52 -2.71
CA LEU A 72 -1.06 4.71 -3.26
C LEU A 72 -2.51 4.47 -3.68
N ARG A 73 -2.85 3.23 -4.08
CA ARG A 73 -4.19 2.85 -4.52
C ARG A 73 -5.11 2.39 -3.41
N ARG A 74 -4.58 2.12 -2.22
CA ARG A 74 -5.44 1.81 -1.09
C ARG A 74 -6.33 3.00 -0.85
N ASP A 75 -7.63 2.77 -0.73
CA ASP A 75 -8.54 3.79 -0.25
C ASP A 75 -8.46 3.80 1.28
N ASP A 76 -8.04 4.91 1.88
CA ASP A 76 -7.87 5.00 3.35
C ASP A 76 -9.22 4.94 4.08
N ASN A 77 -10.34 5.15 3.36
CA ASN A 77 -11.70 4.98 3.87
C ASN A 77 -12.29 3.60 3.59
N ALA A 78 -11.60 2.73 2.84
CA ALA A 78 -12.06 1.37 2.65
C ALA A 78 -11.83 0.54 3.92
N PRO A 79 -12.75 -0.37 4.27
CA PRO A 79 -12.52 -1.34 5.33
C PRO A 79 -11.23 -2.12 5.07
N ILE A 80 -10.37 -2.24 6.10
CA ILE A 80 -9.15 -3.05 6.02
C ILE A 80 -9.49 -4.47 5.58
N GLN A 81 -8.82 -4.96 4.55
CA GLN A 81 -8.87 -6.36 4.14
C GLN A 81 -7.78 -7.16 4.89
N LEU A 82 -8.13 -8.30 5.50
CA LEU A 82 -7.15 -9.08 6.28
C LEU A 82 -6.04 -9.69 5.41
N THR A 83 -6.32 -9.95 4.14
CA THR A 83 -5.32 -10.37 3.15
C THR A 83 -4.28 -9.28 2.89
N ASP A 84 -4.70 -8.02 2.82
CA ASP A 84 -3.82 -6.86 2.72
C ASP A 84 -2.98 -6.69 3.99
N ALA A 85 -3.59 -6.83 5.16
CA ALA A 85 -2.86 -6.73 6.42
C ALA A 85 -1.77 -7.82 6.54
N ALA A 86 -2.04 -9.04 6.05
CA ALA A 86 -1.08 -10.14 6.03
C ALA A 86 0.13 -9.88 5.12
N ILE A 87 -0.04 -9.22 3.96
CA ILE A 87 1.06 -8.91 3.03
C ILE A 87 2.05 -7.90 3.65
N TYR A 88 1.56 -6.99 4.49
CA TYR A 88 2.34 -5.86 5.03
C TYR A 88 2.65 -5.99 6.53
N TYR A 89 2.45 -7.18 7.09
CA TYR A 89 2.71 -7.46 8.49
C TYR A 89 4.22 -7.53 8.74
N GLU A 90 4.75 -6.52 9.44
CA GLU A 90 6.16 -6.36 9.82
C GLU A 90 6.25 -5.91 11.30
N PRO A 91 5.86 -6.77 12.26
CA PRO A 91 5.73 -6.39 13.68
C PRO A 91 7.07 -6.06 14.35
N SER A 92 8.20 -6.50 13.79
CA SER A 92 9.54 -6.10 14.24
C SER A 92 9.81 -4.61 14.00
N LYS A 93 9.13 -4.01 13.03
CA LYS A 93 9.23 -2.60 12.66
C LYS A 93 8.08 -1.77 13.22
N TYR A 94 6.89 -2.37 13.32
CA TYR A 94 5.66 -1.69 13.72
C TYR A 94 4.91 -2.47 14.80
N PHE A 95 5.24 -2.17 16.06
CA PHE A 95 4.68 -2.86 17.22
C PHE A 95 3.14 -2.85 17.27
N TYR A 96 2.52 -1.72 16.87
CA TYR A 96 1.06 -1.56 16.85
C TYR A 96 0.34 -2.57 15.95
N GLN A 97 1.00 -3.11 14.92
CA GLN A 97 0.38 -4.11 14.04
C GLN A 97 0.05 -5.38 14.81
N LYS A 98 0.97 -5.83 15.67
CA LYS A 98 0.76 -7.01 16.51
C LYS A 98 -0.42 -6.79 17.47
N GLU A 99 -0.45 -5.66 18.16
CA GLU A 99 -1.56 -5.32 19.07
C GLU A 99 -2.90 -5.25 18.35
N ALA A 100 -2.94 -4.67 17.14
CA ALA A 100 -4.16 -4.60 16.33
C ALA A 100 -4.67 -6.00 15.93
N PHE A 101 -3.76 -6.91 15.55
CA PHE A 101 -4.12 -8.29 15.25
C PHE A 101 -4.55 -9.08 16.49
N GLU A 102 -3.90 -8.86 17.64
CA GLU A 102 -4.29 -9.48 18.92
C GLU A 102 -5.67 -8.98 19.38
N TRP A 103 -5.93 -7.68 19.27
CA TRP A 103 -7.25 -7.10 19.51
C TRP A 103 -8.30 -7.71 18.58
N LEU A 104 -8.02 -7.77 17.27
CA LEU A 104 -8.96 -8.35 16.30
C LEU A 104 -9.24 -9.82 16.62
N GLN A 105 -8.20 -10.61 16.93
CA GLN A 105 -8.33 -12.00 17.32
C GLN A 105 -9.24 -12.15 18.55
N SER A 106 -9.17 -11.24 19.52
CA SER A 106 -10.03 -11.27 20.72
C SER A 106 -11.52 -11.11 20.43
N GLN A 107 -11.88 -10.55 19.27
CA GLN A 107 -13.27 -10.38 18.84
C GLN A 107 -13.82 -11.63 18.13
N ILE A 108 -12.97 -12.57 17.75
CA ILE A 108 -13.34 -13.77 16.98
C ILE A 108 -13.57 -14.94 17.94
N SER A 109 -14.66 -15.68 17.75
CA SER A 109 -14.95 -16.83 18.59
C SER A 109 -13.89 -17.93 18.45
N ARG A 110 -13.69 -18.72 19.51
CA ARG A 110 -12.75 -19.86 19.46
C ARG A 110 -13.09 -20.85 18.34
N SER A 111 -14.37 -21.12 18.10
CA SER A 111 -14.82 -22.02 17.02
C SER A 111 -14.48 -21.49 15.64
N ASP A 112 -14.60 -20.18 15.42
CA ASP A 112 -14.24 -19.57 14.14
C ASP A 112 -12.73 -19.58 13.91
N LEU A 113 -11.92 -19.34 14.96
CA LEU A 113 -10.47 -19.47 14.88
C LEU A 113 -10.03 -20.92 14.59
N GLU A 114 -10.69 -21.90 15.20
CA GLU A 114 -10.45 -23.32 14.94
C GLU A 114 -10.81 -23.71 13.49
N GLU A 115 -11.96 -23.23 12.98
CA GLU A 115 -12.38 -23.44 11.60
C GLU A 115 -11.46 -22.74 10.60
N PHE A 116 -11.03 -21.51 10.89
CA PHE A 116 -10.02 -20.80 10.09
C PHE A 116 -8.72 -21.59 10.02
N ALA A 117 -8.21 -22.05 11.16
CA ALA A 117 -6.97 -22.81 11.22
C ALA A 117 -7.07 -24.15 10.47
N ARG A 118 -8.24 -24.80 10.50
CA ARG A 118 -8.53 -26.00 9.71
C ARG A 118 -8.45 -25.72 8.21
N ARG A 119 -9.10 -24.66 7.74
CA ARG A 119 -9.06 -24.25 6.33
C ARG A 119 -7.65 -23.89 5.89
N TRP A 120 -6.94 -23.10 6.69
CA TRP A 120 -5.57 -22.67 6.40
C TRP A 120 -4.61 -23.84 6.23
N ARG A 121 -4.64 -24.82 7.13
CA ARG A 121 -3.75 -26.00 7.07
C ARG A 121 -4.09 -26.96 5.92
N ASN A 122 -5.35 -26.99 5.48
CA ASN A 122 -5.85 -27.87 4.43
C ASN A 122 -5.73 -27.30 3.00
N LEU A 123 -5.25 -26.06 2.85
CA LEU A 123 -4.98 -25.42 1.55
C LEU A 123 -3.60 -25.79 0.98
N ARG A 124 -3.03 -26.94 1.37
CA ARG A 124 -1.80 -27.50 0.78
C ARG A 124 -2.11 -28.31 -0.47
#